data_AF-A0ABD2JHS9-F1
#
_entry.id   AF-A0ABD2JHS9-F1
#
_cell.length_a   1.000
_cell.length_b   1.000
_cell.length_c   1.000
_cell.angle_alpha   90.00
_cell.angle_beta   90.00
_cell.angle_gamma   90.00
#
_symmetry.space_group_name_H-M   'P 1'
#
loop_
_entity.id
_entity.type
_entity.pdbx_description
1 polymer ?
#
loop_
_entity_poly.entity_id
_entity_poly.type
_entity_poly.pdbx_seq_one_letter_code
_entity_poly.pdbx_strand_id
1 'polypeptide(L)'
;MEMTGGDHQLNHFVQQLQAEIQKQGLQEQILKMNNRCFDLCITDSRLPSKLDGRTQTCIANCVGRILDAKTLMFEHLQKRSGSGGAM
;
A
#
# COMPACT_ATOMS: atom_id res chain seq x y z
N MET A 1 -34.53 -9.49 26.26
CA MET A 1 -33.56 -9.19 25.19
C MET A 1 -32.19 -9.54 25.76
N GLU A 2 -31.79 -10.80 25.65
CA GLU A 2 -30.44 -11.26 26.00
C GLU A 2 -29.54 -11.00 24.81
N MET A 3 -28.62 -10.03 24.92
CA MET A 3 -27.50 -9.94 23.99
C MET A 3 -26.48 -10.99 24.42
N THR A 4 -26.39 -12.06 23.64
CA THR A 4 -25.58 -13.23 23.98
C THR A 4 -24.10 -12.88 23.89
N GLY A 5 -23.31 -13.25 24.91
CA GLY A 5 -21.87 -12.99 24.94
C GLY A 5 -21.09 -13.52 23.72
N GLY A 6 -21.68 -14.42 22.92
CA GLY A 6 -21.14 -14.90 21.66
C GLY A 6 -21.11 -13.85 20.54
N ASP A 7 -22.11 -12.97 20.45
CA ASP A 7 -22.17 -11.93 19.42
C ASP A 7 -21.09 -10.86 19.63
N HIS A 8 -20.83 -10.52 20.89
CA HIS A 8 -19.78 -9.57 21.27
C HIS A 8 -18.37 -10.11 20.95
N GLN A 9 -18.12 -11.39 21.22
CA GLN A 9 -16.85 -12.04 20.88
C GLN A 9 -16.64 -12.13 19.36
N LEU A 10 -17.69 -12.46 18.61
CA LEU A 10 -17.64 -12.50 17.14
C LEU A 10 -17.32 -11.12 16.57
N ASN A 11 -17.99 -10.07 17.04
CA ASN A 11 -17.75 -8.70 16.58
C ASN A 11 -16.30 -8.25 16.84
N HIS A 12 -15.75 -8.56 18.01
CA HIS A 12 -14.36 -8.25 18.34
C HIS A 12 -13.38 -9.02 17.42
N PHE A 13 -13.64 -10.30 17.17
CA PHE A 13 -12.84 -11.10 16.24
C PHE A 13 -12.87 -10.54 14.81
N VAL A 14 -14.04 -10.14 14.32
CA VAL A 14 -14.17 -9.52 12.98
C VAL A 14 -13.35 -8.23 12.89
N GLN A 15 -13.36 -7.39 13.92
CA GLN A 15 -12.55 -6.15 13.95
C GLN A 15 -11.05 -6.46 13.92
N GLN A 16 -10.59 -7.47 14.67
CA GLN A 16 -9.19 -7.89 14.66
C GLN A 16 -8.77 -8.44 13.28
N LEU A 17 -9.61 -9.26 12.67
CA LEU A 17 -9.37 -9.76 11.32
C LEU A 17 -9.26 -8.64 10.29
N GLN A 18 -10.13 -7.63 10.36
CA GLN A 18 -10.07 -6.47 9.46
C GLN A 18 -8.74 -5.71 9.59
N ALA A 19 -8.23 -5.53 10.81
CA ALA A 19 -6.93 -4.89 11.03
C ALA A 19 -5.76 -5.70 10.42
N GLU A 20 -5.78 -7.03 10.57
CA GLU A 20 -4.76 -7.90 9.96
C GLU A 20 -4.86 -7.92 8.43
N ILE A 21 -6.07 -7.91 7.86
CA ILE A 21 -6.27 -7.79 6.40
C ILE A 21 -5.69 -6.47 5.88
N GLN A 22 -5.93 -5.36 6.56
CA GLN A 22 -5.37 -4.06 6.18
C GLN A 22 -3.84 -4.08 6.22
N LYS A 23 -3.25 -4.68 7.26
CA LYS A 23 -1.81 -4.83 7.40
C LYS A 23 -1.22 -5.70 6.30
N GLN A 24 -1.83 -6.83 5.97
CA GLN A 24 -1.40 -7.70 4.87
C GLN A 24 -1.46 -6.96 3.53
N GLY A 25 -2.55 -6.23 3.28
CA GLY A 25 -2.69 -5.42 2.07
C GLY A 25 -1.59 -4.37 1.95
N LEU A 26 -1.25 -3.68 3.06
CA LEU A 26 -0.14 -2.73 3.07
C LEU A 26 1.21 -3.41 2.80
N GLN A 27 1.48 -4.55 3.44
CA GLN A 27 2.71 -5.32 3.21
C GLN A 27 2.86 -5.73 1.74
N GLU A 28 1.77 -6.18 1.10
CA GLU A 28 1.78 -6.52 -0.32
C GLU A 28 2.12 -5.30 -1.20
N GLN A 29 1.57 -4.12 -0.89
CA GLN A 29 1.90 -2.89 -1.63
C GLN A 29 3.36 -2.49 -1.46
N ILE A 30 3.91 -2.62 -0.24
CA ILE A 30 5.31 -2.36 0.05
C ILE A 30 6.21 -3.30 -0.77
N LEU A 31 5.92 -4.60 -0.77
CA LEU A 31 6.70 -5.58 -1.54
C LEU A 31 6.64 -5.31 -3.05
N LYS A 32 5.46 -4.97 -3.58
CA LYS A 32 5.31 -4.60 -5.01
C LYS A 32 6.15 -3.39 -5.38
N MET A 33 6.13 -2.34 -4.56
CA MET A 33 6.93 -1.14 -4.79
C MET A 33 8.42 -1.41 -4.65
N ASN A 34 8.83 -2.19 -3.64
CA ASN A 34 10.21 -2.59 -3.44
C ASN A 34 10.77 -3.32 -4.66
N ASN A 35 10.08 -4.35 -5.15
CA ASN A 35 10.51 -5.10 -6.33
C ASN A 35 10.62 -4.17 -7.55
N ARG A 36 9.61 -3.32 -7.78
CA ARG A 36 9.64 -2.39 -8.91
C ARG A 36 10.81 -1.39 -8.82
N CYS A 37 11.07 -0.83 -7.64
CA CYS A 37 12.18 0.11 -7.47
C CYS A 37 13.54 -0.59 -7.53
N PHE A 38 13.62 -1.86 -7.11
CA PHE A 38 14.80 -2.68 -7.32
C PHE A 38 15.08 -2.86 -8.82
N ASP A 39 14.10 -3.29 -9.61
CA ASP A 39 14.24 -3.49 -11.06
C ASP A 39 14.64 -2.21 -11.81
N LEU A 40 14.16 -1.04 -11.34
CA LEU A 40 14.44 0.24 -11.98
C LEU A 40 15.80 0.84 -11.59
N CYS A 41 16.20 0.70 -10.32
CA CYS A 41 17.35 1.41 -9.78
C CYS A 41 18.60 0.54 -9.62
N ILE A 42 18.45 -0.78 -9.54
CA ILE A 42 19.56 -1.74 -9.40
C ILE A 42 19.76 -2.43 -10.75
N THR A 43 20.48 -1.76 -11.65
CA THR A 43 20.71 -2.26 -13.01
C THR A 43 21.93 -3.18 -13.14
N ASP A 44 22.86 -3.14 -12.19
CA ASP A 44 24.00 -4.07 -12.13
C ASP A 44 23.60 -5.30 -11.32
N SER A 45 23.80 -6.48 -11.90
CA SER A 45 23.52 -7.77 -11.24
C SER A 45 24.44 -8.05 -10.04
N ARG A 46 25.52 -7.29 -9.87
CA ARG A 46 26.36 -7.35 -8.68
C ARG A 46 25.77 -6.48 -7.58
N LEU A 47 25.22 -7.10 -6.55
CA LEU A 47 24.75 -6.37 -5.37
C LEU A 47 25.95 -5.75 -4.64
N PRO A 48 26.05 -4.41 -4.54
CA PRO A 48 27.10 -3.78 -3.77
C PRO A 48 26.84 -3.95 -2.27
N SER A 49 27.90 -3.94 -1.45
CA SER A 49 27.78 -4.00 0.01
C SER A 49 27.09 -2.75 0.61
N LYS A 50 27.02 -1.66 -0.17
CA LYS A 50 26.31 -0.42 0.12
C LYS A 50 25.74 0.17 -1.15
N LEU A 51 24.59 0.81 -1.07
CA LEU A 51 24.04 1.58 -2.18
C LEU A 51 24.89 2.83 -2.42
N ASP A 52 25.28 3.08 -3.67
CA ASP A 52 25.94 4.34 -4.03
C ASP A 52 24.94 5.51 -4.01
N GLY A 53 25.45 6.75 -4.04
CA GLY A 53 24.60 7.94 -3.94
C GLY A 53 23.56 8.03 -5.07
N ARG A 54 23.92 7.62 -6.29
CA ARG A 54 23.00 7.62 -7.44
C ARG A 54 21.83 6.66 -7.23
N THR A 55 22.13 5.46 -6.72
CA THR A 55 21.15 4.41 -6.43
C THR A 55 20.24 4.82 -5.29
N GLN A 56 20.78 5.40 -4.22
CA GLN A 56 20.00 5.93 -3.11
C GLN A 56 19.00 6.99 -3.59
N THR A 57 19.47 7.97 -4.38
CA THR A 57 18.61 9.00 -4.98
C THR A 57 17.57 8.39 -5.91
N CYS A 58 17.94 7.39 -6.73
CA CYS A 58 17.00 6.70 -7.60
C CYS A 58 15.87 6.04 -6.81
N ILE A 59 16.18 5.26 -5.76
CA ILE A 59 15.19 4.56 -4.95
C ILE A 59 14.26 5.56 -4.25
N ALA A 60 14.81 6.63 -3.65
CA ALA A 60 14.01 7.67 -3.01
C ALA A 60 13.01 8.31 -3.98
N ASN A 61 13.47 8.64 -5.20
CA ASN A 61 12.60 9.17 -6.24
C ASN A 61 11.59 8.13 -6.72
N CYS A 62 11.99 6.88 -6.92
CA CYS A 62 11.11 5.80 -7.38
C CYS A 62 9.92 5.62 -6.44
N VAL A 63 10.20 5.48 -5.13
CA VAL A 63 9.17 5.35 -4.10
C VAL A 63 8.27 6.59 -4.08
N GLY A 64 8.86 7.79 -4.07
CA GLY A 64 8.11 9.06 -4.09
C GLY A 64 7.16 9.16 -5.29
N ARG A 65 7.64 8.86 -6.51
CA ARG A 65 6.83 8.90 -7.74
C ARG A 65 5.70 7.87 -7.74
N ILE A 66 5.91 6.67 -7.18
CA ILE A 66 4.84 5.65 -7.07
C ILE A 66 3.74 6.13 -6.12
N LEU A 67 4.11 6.73 -4.99
CA LEU A 67 3.13 7.27 -4.04
C LEU A 67 2.37 8.46 -4.65
N ASP A 68 3.07 9.40 -5.29
CA ASP A 68 2.45 10.54 -5.98
C ASP A 68 1.45 10.07 -7.05
N ALA A 69 1.83 9.09 -7.86
CA ALA A 69 0.96 8.54 -8.90
C ALA A 69 -0.29 7.86 -8.31
N LYS A 70 -0.13 7.10 -7.23
CA LYS A 70 -1.27 6.47 -6.53
C LYS A 70 -2.22 7.52 -5.96
N THR A 71 -1.70 8.55 -5.30
CA THR A 71 -2.51 9.65 -4.76
C THR A 71 -3.32 10.33 -5.87
N LEU A 72 -2.67 10.69 -6.98
CA LEU A 72 -3.35 11.31 -8.13
C LEU A 72 -4.44 10.40 -8.72
N MET A 73 -4.19 9.09 -8.81
CA MET A 73 -5.20 8.13 -9.26
C MET A 73 -6.39 8.06 -8.28
N PHE A 74 -6.14 8.02 -6.97
CA PHE A 74 -7.21 7.99 -5.97
C PHE A 74 -8.05 9.26 -6.00
N GLU A 75 -7.43 10.44 -6.05
CA GLU A 75 -8.12 11.72 -6.17
C GLU A 75 -9.01 11.77 -7.42
N HIS A 76 -8.48 11.31 -8.55
CA HIS A 76 -9.24 11.26 -9.80
C HIS A 76 -10.43 10.29 -9.74
N LEU A 77 -10.24 9.12 -9.13
CA LEU A 77 -11.32 8.16 -8.92
C LEU A 77 -12.40 8.70 -8.00
N GLN A 78 -12.02 9.32 -6.87
CA GLN A 78 -12.96 9.94 -5.94
C GLN A 78 -13.79 11.05 -6.60
N LYS A 79 -13.13 11.90 -7.39
CA LYS A 79 -13.79 12.97 -8.15
C LYS A 79 -14.82 12.42 -9.15
N ARG A 80 -14.55 11.26 -9.77
CA ARG A 80 -15.50 10.59 -10.67
C ARG A 80 -16.62 9.86 -9.94
N SER A 81 -16.34 9.19 -8.82
CA SER A 81 -17.39 8.53 -8.03
C SER A 81 -18.37 9.53 -7.40
N GLY A 82 -17.92 10.75 -7.07
CA GLY A 82 -18.78 11.83 -6.58
C GLY A 82 -19.68 12.48 -7.64
N SER A 83 -19.47 12.20 -8.94
CA SER A 83 -20.26 12.78 -10.04
C SER A 83 -21.24 11.81 -10.70
N GLY A 84 -21.29 10.54 -10.25
CA GLY A 84 -22.18 9.49 -10.80
C GLY A 84 -23.30 9.01 -9.87
N GLY A 85 -23.48 9.63 -8.70
CA GLY A 85 -24.42 9.17 -7.66
C GLY A 85 -25.68 10.03 -7.47
N ALA A 86 -26.00 10.92 -8.40
CA ALA A 86 -27.24 11.71 -8.40
C ALA A 86 -28.14 11.27 -9.56
N MET A 87 -28.71 10.08 -9.47
CA MET A 87 -29.89 9.63 -10.22
C MET A 87 -30.72 8.70 -9.34
#